data_AF-A0A529LD47-F1
#
_entry.id   AF-A0A529LD47-F1
#
_cell.length_a   1.000
_cell.length_b   1.000
_cell.length_c   1.000
_cell.angle_alpha   90.00
_cell.angle_beta   90.00
_cell.angle_gamma   90.00
#
_symmetry.space_group_name_H-M   'P 1'
#
loop_
_entity.id
_entity.type
_entity.pdbx_description
1 polymer ?
#
loop_
_entity_poly.entity_id
_entity_poly.type
_entity_poly.pdbx_seq_one_letter_code
_entity_poly.pdbx_strand_id
1 'polypeptide(L)'
;DEKRPTVQVGDPFTEKCLLEASLELMASGAVIAIQDMGAAGLTCSAVEMGAKGDLGIELYLDKVPVREERMSAYEMMLSESQERMLMVLRPEKEKEAEAIFHKWGLDFAIVGKTTDDLRFRVLHQGDQVADLPIKDLGDKAPEYDRPWVEPKKPAPLAANDIPQADVADALLKLLGGPDLSSRRWVWE
;
A
#
# COMPACT_ATOMS: atom_id res chain seq x y z
N ASP A 1 25.24 -12.28 -4.19
CA ASP A 1 23.88 -11.72 -4.10
C ASP A 1 22.94 -12.69 -3.38
N GLU A 2 22.97 -12.67 -2.05
CA GLU A 2 21.92 -13.29 -1.25
C GLU A 2 20.67 -12.42 -1.36
N LYS A 3 19.55 -13.01 -1.79
CA LYS A 3 18.25 -12.33 -1.73
C LYS A 3 17.98 -12.01 -0.26
N ARG A 4 18.05 -10.72 0.11
CA ARG A 4 17.60 -10.26 1.41
C ARG A 4 16.15 -10.76 1.60
N PRO A 5 15.81 -11.36 2.75
CA PRO A 5 14.48 -11.92 2.97
C PRO A 5 13.42 -10.80 2.86
N THR A 6 12.33 -11.07 2.14
CA THR A 6 11.16 -10.19 1.97
C THR A 6 10.30 -10.17 3.24
N VAL A 7 10.93 -10.02 4.40
CA VAL A 7 10.24 -10.03 5.69
C VAL A 7 9.72 -8.62 5.92
N GLN A 8 8.41 -8.47 5.76
CA GLN A 8 7.70 -7.30 6.24
C GLN A 8 7.69 -7.38 7.78
N VAL A 9 8.27 -6.38 8.42
CA VAL A 9 8.17 -6.18 9.86
C VAL A 9 7.33 -4.92 10.03
N GLY A 10 6.08 -5.09 10.42
CA GLY A 10 5.20 -3.98 10.75
C GLY A 10 5.45 -3.49 12.17
N ASP A 11 5.24 -2.20 12.40
CA ASP A 11 5.20 -1.57 13.71
C ASP A 11 3.77 -1.11 14.03
N PRO A 12 2.97 -1.94 14.74
CA PRO A 12 1.57 -1.62 15.03
C PRO A 12 1.40 -0.40 15.94
N PHE A 13 2.43 0.00 16.70
CA PHE A 13 2.37 1.20 17.52
C PHE A 13 2.47 2.45 16.65
N THR A 14 3.45 2.46 15.74
CA THR A 14 3.60 3.54 14.76
C THR A 14 2.39 3.60 13.83
N GLU A 15 1.87 2.45 13.39
CA GLU A 15 0.63 2.37 12.60
C GLU A 15 -0.55 3.02 13.33
N LYS A 16 -0.72 2.76 14.64
CA LYS A 16 -1.79 3.39 15.43
C LYS A 16 -1.63 4.90 15.52
N CYS A 17 -0.42 5.40 15.75
CA CYS A 17 -0.15 6.85 15.75
C CYS A 17 -0.44 7.47 14.38
N LEU A 18 -0.02 6.81 13.30
CA LEU A 18 -0.22 7.25 11.92
C LEU A 18 -1.71 7.33 11.55
N LEU A 19 -2.50 6.35 12.00
CA LEU A 19 -3.95 6.35 11.85
C LEU A 19 -4.59 7.55 12.55
N GLU A 20 -4.25 7.80 13.82
CA GLU A 20 -4.82 8.92 14.57
C GLU A 20 -4.40 10.28 13.99
N ALA A 21 -3.13 10.45 13.61
CA ALA A 21 -2.65 11.66 12.95
C ALA A 21 -3.36 11.90 11.60
N SER A 22 -3.60 10.84 10.82
CA SER A 22 -4.31 10.93 9.54
C SER A 22 -5.78 11.34 9.73
N LEU A 23 -6.46 10.79 10.74
CA LEU A 23 -7.83 11.17 11.08
C LEU A 23 -7.92 12.64 11.54
N GLU A 24 -6.99 13.09 12.38
CA GLU A 24 -6.91 14.48 12.83
C GLU A 24 -6.63 15.44 11.67
N LEU A 25 -5.73 15.08 10.76
CA LEU A 25 -5.42 15.85 9.55
C LEU A 25 -6.62 15.98 8.61
N MET A 26 -7.39 14.91 8.43
CA MET A 26 -8.62 14.95 7.63
C MET A 26 -9.67 15.87 8.28
N ALA A 27 -9.82 15.79 9.60
CA ALA A 27 -10.76 16.63 10.34
C ALA A 27 -10.40 18.12 10.30
N SER A 28 -9.11 18.48 10.23
CA SER A 28 -8.67 19.88 10.11
C SER A 28 -8.93 20.48 8.72
N GLY A 29 -9.15 19.64 7.70
CA GLY A 29 -9.29 20.05 6.31
C GLY A 29 -7.99 20.60 5.70
N ALA A 30 -6.84 20.23 6.26
CA ALA A 30 -5.52 20.55 5.71
C ALA A 30 -5.16 19.70 4.49
N VAL A 31 -5.69 18.49 4.40
CA VAL A 31 -5.40 17.53 3.33
C VAL A 31 -6.44 17.59 2.21
N ILE A 32 -5.95 17.51 0.97
CA ILE A 32 -6.75 17.41 -0.26
C ILE A 32 -6.91 15.95 -0.65
N ALA A 33 -5.80 15.20 -0.60
CA ALA A 33 -5.76 13.77 -0.88
C ALA A 33 -4.70 13.09 0.00
N ILE A 34 -4.96 11.84 0.35
CA ILE A 34 -4.09 11.02 1.19
C ILE A 34 -4.10 9.59 0.62
N GLN A 35 -2.94 8.96 0.59
CA GLN A 35 -2.79 7.60 0.08
C GLN A 35 -1.74 6.83 0.89
N ASP A 36 -2.02 5.56 1.16
CA ASP A 36 -1.07 4.63 1.77
C ASP A 36 0.04 4.22 0.80
N MET A 37 1.22 3.96 1.34
CA MET A 37 2.38 3.55 0.55
C MET A 37 2.63 2.05 0.70
N GLY A 38 2.05 1.26 -0.19
CA GLY A 38 2.25 -0.18 -0.28
C GLY A 38 3.23 -0.60 -1.37
N ALA A 39 2.73 -1.42 -2.30
CA ALA A 39 3.51 -1.97 -3.40
C ALA A 39 4.11 -0.88 -4.31
N ALA A 40 5.38 -1.05 -4.68
CA ALA A 40 6.17 -0.05 -5.43
C ALA A 40 6.26 1.35 -4.76
N GLY A 41 5.90 1.45 -3.47
CA GLY A 41 6.22 2.57 -2.60
C GLY A 41 5.80 3.94 -3.12
N LEU A 42 6.79 4.86 -3.14
CA LEU A 42 6.59 6.26 -3.52
C LEU A 42 6.23 6.41 -4.99
N THR A 43 6.71 5.51 -5.84
CA THR A 43 6.40 5.53 -7.28
C THR A 43 4.91 5.38 -7.52
N CYS A 44 4.33 4.28 -7.02
CA CYS A 44 2.92 4.00 -7.23
C CYS A 44 2.04 5.08 -6.60
N SER A 45 2.31 5.40 -5.33
CA SER A 45 1.51 6.35 -4.57
C SER A 45 1.48 7.74 -5.22
N ALA A 46 2.64 8.25 -5.65
CA ALA A 46 2.70 9.54 -6.31
C ALA A 46 2.01 9.50 -7.68
N VAL A 47 2.35 8.52 -8.53
CA VAL A 47 1.75 8.42 -9.88
C VAL A 47 0.23 8.30 -9.80
N GLU A 48 -0.31 7.45 -8.93
CA GLU A 48 -1.76 7.30 -8.77
C GLU A 48 -2.44 8.58 -8.30
N MET A 49 -1.88 9.26 -7.29
CA MET A 49 -2.44 10.51 -6.78
C MET A 49 -2.43 11.62 -7.85
N GLY A 50 -1.33 11.75 -8.58
CA GLY A 50 -1.20 12.76 -9.64
C GLY A 50 -2.08 12.47 -10.85
N ALA A 51 -2.07 11.22 -11.34
CA ALA A 51 -2.86 10.81 -12.50
C ALA A 51 -4.37 10.93 -12.25
N LYS A 52 -4.88 10.47 -11.09
CA LYS A 52 -6.30 10.62 -10.70
C LYS A 52 -6.71 12.09 -10.56
N GLY A 53 -5.77 12.97 -10.21
CA GLY A 53 -5.99 14.40 -10.06
C GLY A 53 -5.83 15.22 -11.34
N ASP A 54 -5.49 14.60 -12.48
CA ASP A 54 -5.08 15.31 -13.72
C ASP A 54 -3.94 16.32 -13.49
N LEU A 55 -2.98 15.96 -12.64
CA LEU A 55 -1.82 16.79 -12.26
C LEU A 55 -0.51 16.05 -12.54
N GLY A 56 0.54 16.81 -12.82
CA GLY A 56 1.91 16.31 -12.72
C GLY A 56 2.43 16.34 -11.28
N ILE A 57 3.58 15.72 -11.05
CA ILE A 57 4.26 15.69 -9.76
C ILE A 57 5.77 15.89 -9.97
N GLU A 58 6.35 16.72 -9.12
CA GLU A 58 7.80 16.87 -8.98
C GLU A 58 8.22 16.46 -7.56
N LEU A 59 9.03 15.41 -7.46
CA LEU A 59 9.57 14.87 -6.21
C LEU A 59 11.04 15.25 -6.04
N TYR A 60 11.42 15.59 -4.80
CA TYR A 60 12.79 15.86 -4.38
C TYR A 60 13.23 14.78 -3.40
N LEU A 61 14.00 13.79 -3.88
CA LEU A 61 14.39 12.64 -3.08
C LEU A 61 15.26 13.01 -1.89
N ASP A 62 16.07 14.06 -2.00
CA ASP A 62 16.90 14.55 -0.89
C ASP A 62 16.08 15.04 0.33
N LYS A 63 14.76 15.24 0.16
CA LYS A 63 13.83 15.61 1.25
C LYS A 63 13.06 14.43 1.82
N VAL A 64 13.13 13.26 1.18
CA VAL A 64 12.43 12.06 1.66
C VAL A 64 13.19 11.53 2.87
N PRO A 65 12.54 11.33 4.04
CA PRO A 65 13.18 10.69 5.18
C PRO A 65 13.66 9.28 4.81
N VAL A 66 14.94 9.00 5.06
CA VAL A 66 15.57 7.71 4.76
C VAL A 66 16.08 7.05 6.03
N ARG A 67 15.91 5.73 6.12
CA ARG A 67 16.42 4.92 7.23
C ARG A 67 17.84 4.41 6.98
N GLU A 68 18.21 4.20 5.72
CA GLU A 68 19.54 3.74 5.32
C GLU A 68 20.31 4.87 4.66
N GLU A 69 21.61 4.97 4.94
CA GLU A 69 22.48 5.93 4.27
C GLU A 69 22.74 5.52 2.82
N ARG A 70 22.92 6.51 1.93
CA ARG A 70 23.33 6.31 0.53
C ARG A 70 22.37 5.45 -0.30
N MET A 71 21.07 5.49 0.01
CA MET A 71 20.06 4.88 -0.86
C MET A 71 20.10 5.53 -2.26
N SER A 72 20.06 4.70 -3.29
CA SER A 72 19.90 5.16 -4.67
C SER A 72 18.47 5.68 -4.90
N ALA A 73 18.29 6.51 -5.93
CA ALA A 73 16.96 6.97 -6.32
C ALA A 73 15.99 5.81 -6.59
N TYR A 74 16.49 4.72 -7.18
CA TYR A 74 15.72 3.50 -7.44
C TYR A 74 15.21 2.86 -6.14
N GLU A 75 16.10 2.70 -5.15
CA GLU A 75 15.75 2.11 -3.85
C GLU A 75 14.78 3.01 -3.08
N MET A 76 14.95 4.33 -3.09
CA MET A 76 14.03 5.26 -2.43
C MET A 76 12.63 5.22 -3.06
N MET A 77 12.57 5.20 -4.39
CA MET A 77 11.31 5.23 -5.14
C MET A 77 10.50 3.93 -5.04
N LEU A 78 11.18 2.79 -4.99
CA LEU A 78 10.54 1.46 -4.95
C LEU A 78 10.59 0.78 -3.58
N SER A 79 11.11 1.48 -2.57
CA SER A 79 11.08 0.99 -1.19
C SER A 79 9.65 0.75 -0.74
N GLU A 80 9.40 -0.43 -0.19
CA GLU A 80 8.14 -0.84 0.46
C GLU A 80 8.28 -0.86 1.99
N SER A 81 9.11 0.05 2.54
CA SER A 81 9.16 0.29 3.98
C SER A 81 7.74 0.58 4.50
N GLN A 82 7.39 -0.04 5.62
CA GLN A 82 6.05 0.05 6.18
C GLN A 82 5.82 1.38 6.91
N GLU A 83 4.56 1.59 7.31
CA GLU A 83 4.04 2.76 8.04
C GLU A 83 4.32 4.11 7.37
N ARG A 84 4.02 4.24 6.07
CA ARG A 84 4.15 5.51 5.34
C ARG A 84 2.88 5.90 4.63
N MET A 85 2.63 7.21 4.59
CA MET A 85 1.49 7.82 3.89
C MET A 85 2.02 8.98 3.03
N LEU A 86 1.49 9.09 1.82
CA LEU A 86 1.72 10.23 0.94
C LEU A 86 0.48 11.14 0.96
N MET A 87 0.71 12.45 1.02
CA MET A 87 -0.36 13.43 1.21
C MET A 87 -0.19 14.63 0.28
N VAL A 88 -1.30 15.11 -0.25
CA VAL A 88 -1.38 16.41 -0.94
C VAL A 88 -2.09 17.37 -0.01
N LEU A 89 -1.38 18.41 0.42
CA LEU A 89 -1.85 19.37 1.41
C LEU A 89 -2.25 20.69 0.75
N ARG A 90 -3.11 21.44 1.44
CA ARG A 90 -3.29 22.86 1.20
C ARG A 90 -2.03 23.62 1.66
N PRO A 91 -1.34 24.36 0.79
CA PRO A 91 -0.09 25.04 1.16
C PRO A 91 -0.23 25.96 2.38
N GLU A 92 -1.37 26.63 2.51
CA GLU A 92 -1.67 27.54 3.63
C GLU A 92 -1.83 26.83 4.98
N LYS A 93 -1.99 25.49 4.99
CA LYS A 93 -2.15 24.65 6.18
C LYS A 93 -0.96 23.72 6.44
N GLU A 94 0.15 23.90 5.75
CA GLU A 94 1.36 23.07 5.91
C GLU A 94 1.81 22.97 7.38
N LYS A 95 1.90 24.11 8.08
CA LYS A 95 2.31 24.15 9.50
C LYS A 95 1.33 23.47 10.44
N GLU A 96 0.03 23.53 10.11
CA GLU A 96 -1.01 22.85 10.89
C GLU A 96 -0.88 21.33 10.70
N ALA A 97 -0.69 20.87 9.46
CA ALA A 97 -0.43 19.47 9.15
C ALA A 97 0.82 18.97 9.87
N GLU A 98 1.95 19.67 9.74
CA GLU A 98 3.21 19.33 10.39
C GLU A 98 3.05 19.21 11.92
N ALA A 99 2.36 20.16 12.55
CA ALA A 99 2.12 20.13 13.99
C ALA A 99 1.30 18.91 14.45
N ILE A 100 0.35 18.44 13.63
CA ILE A 100 -0.43 17.23 13.92
C ILE A 100 0.50 16.01 13.95
N PHE A 101 1.37 15.82 12.95
CA PHE A 101 2.28 14.66 12.92
C PHE A 101 3.29 14.69 14.07
N HIS A 102 3.89 15.85 14.37
CA HIS A 102 4.80 15.97 15.51
C HIS A 102 4.12 15.70 16.85
N LYS A 103 2.85 16.11 17.03
CA LYS A 103 2.06 15.81 18.24
C LYS A 103 1.93 14.29 18.47
N TRP A 104 1.81 13.50 17.40
CA TRP A 104 1.73 12.04 17.44
C TRP A 104 3.10 11.35 17.42
N GLY A 105 4.20 12.11 17.44
CA GLY A 105 5.57 11.59 17.43
C GLY A 105 6.00 11.01 16.08
N LEU A 106 5.44 11.49 14.98
CA LEU A 106 5.70 11.02 13.63
C LEU A 106 6.54 12.03 12.84
N ASP A 107 7.43 11.51 11.98
CA ASP A 107 8.18 12.34 11.03
C ASP A 107 7.26 12.90 9.94
N PHE A 108 7.55 14.13 9.51
CA PHE A 108 6.82 14.81 8.45
C PHE A 108 7.79 15.57 7.54
N ALA A 109 7.61 15.45 6.22
CA ALA A 109 8.45 16.14 5.25
C ALA A 109 7.67 16.50 3.98
N ILE A 110 7.88 17.72 3.49
CA ILE A 110 7.42 18.12 2.15
C ILE A 110 8.43 17.63 1.10
N VAL A 111 8.08 16.52 0.46
CA VAL A 111 8.95 15.81 -0.49
C VAL A 111 8.76 16.22 -1.95
N GLY A 112 7.85 17.14 -2.24
CA GLY A 112 7.54 17.50 -3.62
C GLY A 112 6.40 18.50 -3.75
N LYS A 113 5.92 18.66 -4.98
CA LYS A 113 4.77 19.50 -5.33
C LYS A 113 4.03 18.93 -6.54
N THR A 114 2.75 19.28 -6.66
CA THR A 114 1.97 19.04 -7.89
C THR A 114 2.28 20.08 -8.95
N THR A 115 2.17 19.71 -10.22
CA THR A 115 2.36 20.59 -11.39
C THR A 115 1.18 20.48 -12.35
N ASP A 116 1.06 21.39 -13.31
CA ASP A 116 -0.03 21.49 -14.28
C ASP A 116 0.33 20.97 -15.68
N ASP A 117 1.46 20.27 -15.81
CA ASP A 117 2.04 19.82 -17.08
C ASP A 117 1.97 18.30 -17.31
N LEU A 118 1.31 17.56 -16.42
CA LEU A 118 1.10 16.11 -16.51
C LEU A 118 2.41 15.30 -16.59
N ARG A 119 3.50 15.82 -16.03
CA ARG A 119 4.80 15.14 -15.96
C ARG A 119 5.05 14.59 -14.57
N PHE A 120 5.63 13.39 -14.50
CA PHE A 120 6.17 12.80 -13.29
C PHE A 120 7.69 12.98 -13.29
N ARG A 121 8.19 13.91 -12.48
CA ARG A 121 9.61 14.25 -12.36
C ARG A 121 10.16 13.84 -11.01
N VAL A 122 11.35 13.24 -11.02
CA VAL A 122 12.07 12.87 -9.82
C VAL A 122 13.45 13.50 -9.88
N LEU A 123 13.79 14.30 -8.86
CA LEU A 123 15.09 14.93 -8.69
C LEU A 123 15.81 14.31 -7.49
N HIS A 124 17.10 14.03 -7.65
CA HIS A 124 17.95 13.50 -6.58
C HIS A 124 19.37 14.04 -6.77
N GLN A 125 19.95 14.62 -5.71
CA GLN A 125 21.32 15.14 -5.70
C GLN A 125 21.60 16.17 -6.82
N GLY A 126 20.58 16.95 -7.19
CA GLY A 126 20.66 17.96 -8.24
C GLY A 126 20.39 17.45 -9.66
N ASP A 127 20.26 16.14 -9.86
CA ASP A 127 19.99 15.54 -11.16
C ASP A 127 18.52 15.13 -11.32
N GLN A 128 17.98 15.30 -12.52
CA GLN A 128 16.67 14.75 -12.90
C GLN A 128 16.83 13.27 -13.28
N VAL A 129 16.51 12.38 -12.35
CA VAL A 129 16.70 10.93 -12.49
C VAL A 129 15.53 10.24 -13.20
N ALA A 130 14.35 10.87 -13.25
CA ALA A 130 13.21 10.40 -14.02
C ALA A 130 12.34 11.57 -14.51
N ASP A 131 11.79 11.44 -15.72
CA ASP A 131 10.84 12.40 -16.29
C ASP A 131 9.96 11.74 -17.37
N LEU A 132 8.72 11.45 -17.01
CA LEU A 132 7.80 10.62 -17.81
C LEU A 132 6.39 11.24 -17.83
N PRO A 133 5.56 10.97 -18.86
CA PRO A 133 4.16 11.36 -18.82
C PRO A 133 3.43 10.57 -17.73
N ILE A 134 2.78 11.25 -16.79
CA ILE A 134 2.23 10.58 -15.60
C ILE A 134 1.12 9.57 -15.94
N LYS A 135 0.29 9.87 -16.95
CA LYS A 135 -0.80 9.00 -17.40
C LYS A 135 -0.34 7.70 -18.05
N ASP A 136 0.87 7.70 -18.62
CA ASP A 136 1.42 6.48 -19.23
C ASP A 136 1.82 5.46 -18.15
N LEU A 137 2.13 5.94 -16.94
CA LEU A 137 2.45 5.10 -15.78
C LEU A 137 1.19 4.63 -15.04
N GLY A 138 0.15 5.45 -14.97
CA GLY A 138 -1.08 5.13 -14.23
C GLY A 138 -2.11 4.31 -15.02
N ASP A 139 -2.37 4.66 -16.27
CA ASP A 139 -3.63 4.25 -16.95
C ASP A 139 -3.42 3.42 -18.22
N LYS A 140 -2.19 3.29 -18.71
CA LYS A 140 -1.90 2.72 -20.05
C LYS A 140 -1.14 1.39 -20.01
N ALA A 141 -1.23 0.66 -18.91
CA ALA A 141 -0.70 -0.69 -18.85
C ALA A 141 -1.45 -1.58 -19.87
N PRO A 142 -0.73 -2.39 -20.69
CA PRO A 142 -1.38 -3.32 -21.62
C PRO A 142 -2.25 -4.34 -20.88
N GLU A 143 -3.51 -4.48 -21.29
CA GLU A 143 -4.42 -5.50 -20.78
C GLU A 143 -4.27 -6.81 -21.56
N TYR A 144 -4.30 -7.94 -20.85
CA TYR A 144 -4.26 -9.27 -21.45
C TYR A 144 -5.64 -9.93 -21.42
N ASP A 145 -6.26 -10.09 -22.58
CA ASP A 145 -7.40 -11.01 -22.74
C ASP A 145 -6.87 -12.44 -22.94
N ARG A 146 -6.77 -13.19 -21.84
CA ARG A 146 -6.25 -14.56 -21.87
C ARG A 146 -7.39 -15.53 -22.18
N PRO A 147 -7.22 -16.46 -23.14
CA PRO A 147 -8.17 -17.53 -23.35
C PRO A 147 -8.40 -18.30 -22.04
N TRP A 148 -9.66 -18.38 -21.62
CA TRP A 148 -10.07 -19.19 -20.49
C TRP A 148 -11.16 -20.16 -20.93
N VAL A 149 -11.28 -21.26 -20.19
CA VAL A 149 -12.32 -22.26 -20.38
C VAL A 149 -13.11 -22.40 -19.10
N GLU A 150 -14.42 -22.54 -19.23
CA GLU A 150 -15.27 -22.73 -18.05
C GLU A 150 -14.85 -24.01 -17.30
N PRO A 151 -14.55 -23.93 -15.99
CA PRO A 151 -14.18 -25.11 -15.23
C PRO A 151 -15.36 -26.08 -15.21
N LYS A 152 -15.09 -27.35 -15.50
CA LYS A 152 -16.10 -28.40 -15.38
C LYS A 152 -16.55 -28.49 -13.93
N LYS A 153 -17.85 -28.28 -13.69
CA LYS A 153 -18.43 -28.49 -12.36
C LYS A 153 -18.22 -29.96 -11.94
N PRO A 154 -17.77 -30.23 -10.71
CA PRO A 154 -17.71 -31.59 -10.19
C PRO A 154 -19.10 -32.24 -10.29
N ALA A 155 -19.16 -33.49 -10.73
CA ALA A 155 -20.40 -34.25 -10.69
C ALA A 155 -20.85 -34.42 -9.22
N PRO A 156 -22.16 -34.38 -8.93
CA PRO A 156 -22.66 -34.74 -7.61
C PRO A 156 -22.16 -36.13 -7.21
N LEU A 157 -21.71 -36.29 -5.96
CA LEU A 157 -21.38 -37.61 -5.42
C LEU A 157 -22.64 -38.49 -5.45
N ALA A 158 -22.55 -39.69 -6.04
CA ALA A 158 -23.67 -40.62 -5.99
C ALA A 158 -23.87 -41.10 -4.54
N ALA A 159 -25.12 -41.30 -4.13
CA ALA A 159 -25.41 -41.74 -2.76
C ALA A 159 -24.71 -43.06 -2.38
N ASN A 160 -24.47 -43.92 -3.37
CA ASN A 160 -23.76 -45.19 -3.20
C ASN A 160 -22.23 -45.03 -3.06
N ASP A 161 -21.68 -43.89 -3.44
CA ASP A 161 -20.23 -43.59 -3.35
C ASP A 161 -19.86 -42.98 -1.98
N ILE A 162 -20.85 -42.74 -1.11
CA ILE A 162 -20.64 -42.23 0.24
C ILE A 162 -20.33 -43.43 1.16
N PRO A 163 -19.14 -43.47 1.78
CA PRO A 163 -18.81 -44.53 2.73
C PRO A 163 -19.85 -44.54 3.86
N GLN A 164 -20.39 -45.71 4.15
CA GLN A 164 -21.23 -45.89 5.34
C GLN A 164 -20.35 -45.67 6.57
N ALA A 165 -20.74 -44.70 7.40
CA ALA A 165 -20.08 -44.38 8.65
C ALA A 165 -21.12 -44.29 9.75
N ASP A 166 -20.73 -44.63 10.98
CA ASP A 166 -21.54 -44.31 12.14
C ASP A 166 -21.69 -42.79 12.25
N VAL A 167 -22.92 -42.33 12.49
CA VAL A 167 -23.25 -40.89 12.49
C VAL A 167 -22.56 -40.17 13.64
N ALA A 168 -22.42 -40.80 14.80
CA ALA A 168 -21.74 -40.18 15.95
C ALA A 168 -20.23 -40.06 15.69
N ASP A 169 -19.61 -41.10 15.14
CA ASP A 169 -18.19 -41.08 14.77
C ASP A 169 -17.89 -40.06 13.65
N ALA A 170 -18.76 -40.00 12.63
CA ALA A 170 -18.64 -39.02 11.55
C ALA A 170 -18.77 -37.59 12.08
N LEU A 171 -19.74 -37.33 12.97
CA LEU A 171 -19.92 -36.03 13.59
C LEU A 171 -18.70 -35.60 14.42
N LEU A 172 -18.15 -36.51 15.24
CA LEU A 172 -16.95 -36.23 16.03
C LEU A 172 -15.74 -35.94 15.13
N LYS A 173 -15.56 -36.68 14.04
CA LYS A 173 -14.49 -36.45 13.06
C LYS A 173 -14.64 -35.10 12.34
N LEU A 174 -15.87 -34.73 11.97
CA LEU A 174 -16.16 -33.44 11.36
C LEU A 174 -15.86 -32.29 12.32
N LEU A 175 -16.41 -32.34 13.53
CA LEU A 175 -16.19 -31.30 14.55
C LEU A 175 -14.75 -31.22 15.03
N GLY A 176 -13.99 -32.32 15.00
CA GLY A 176 -12.56 -32.35 15.27
C GLY A 176 -11.69 -31.88 14.10
N GLY A 177 -12.27 -31.71 12.92
CA GLY A 177 -11.56 -31.29 11.71
C GLY A 177 -11.13 -29.82 11.75
N PRO A 178 -10.01 -29.48 11.11
CA PRO A 178 -9.54 -28.10 11.06
C PRO A 178 -10.46 -27.18 10.28
N ASP A 179 -11.46 -27.67 9.56
CA ASP A 179 -12.42 -26.85 8.80
C ASP A 179 -13.65 -26.43 9.63
N LEU A 180 -14.10 -27.29 10.55
CA LEU A 180 -15.35 -27.12 11.32
C LEU A 180 -15.14 -26.97 12.83
N SER A 181 -13.92 -27.21 13.32
CA SER A 181 -13.60 -27.05 14.74
C SER A 181 -13.71 -25.59 15.20
N SER A 182 -13.80 -25.43 16.52
CA SER A 182 -13.85 -24.10 17.14
C SER A 182 -12.68 -23.23 16.70
N ARG A 183 -12.99 -22.01 16.27
CA ARG A 183 -11.99 -20.99 15.93
C ARG A 183 -11.55 -20.15 17.13
N ARG A 184 -11.93 -20.52 18.37
CA ARG A 184 -11.55 -19.81 19.61
C ARG A 184 -10.08 -19.42 19.65
N TRP A 185 -9.20 -20.37 19.34
CA TRP A 185 -7.75 -20.14 19.33
C TRP A 185 -7.25 -19.08 18.33
N VAL A 186 -8.07 -18.67 17.36
CA VAL A 186 -7.74 -17.60 16.40
C VAL A 186 -8.08 -16.22 16.96
N TRP A 187 -9.09 -16.11 17.83
CA TRP A 187 -9.63 -14.81 18.28
C TRP A 187 -9.56 -14.56 19.80
N GLU A 188 -9.23 -15.57 20.61
CA GLU A 188 -8.83 -15.45 22.04
C GLU A 188 -7.34 -15.16 22.17
#